data_AF-A0A7S3TXQ7-F1
#
_entry.id   AF-A0A7S3TXQ7-F1
#
_cell.length_a   1.000
_cell.length_b   1.000
_cell.length_c   1.000
_cell.angle_alpha   90.00
_cell.angle_beta   90.00
_cell.angle_gamma   90.00
#
_symmetry.space_group_name_H-M   'P 1'
#
loop_
_entity.id
_entity.type
_entity.pdbx_description
1 polymer ?
#
loop_
_entity_poly.entity_id
_entity_poly.type
_entity_poly.pdbx_seq_one_letter_code
_entity_poly.pdbx_strand_id
1 'polypeptide(L)'
;MSLKIMKKGDAEIAGCTDKEVPSRLFKKRKSNIASVFGLDPKKDNVCKYVARREVKRGDKTHYKAPKVQRLITEKRLRRKKLVKRVKLDRYKTSKEAAAKYEKLISQYVKEKKAARSAAAKEEKEAKAAAKK
;
A
#
# COMPACT_ATOMS: atom_id res chain seq x y z
N MET A 1 -28.22 21.80 -30.49
CA MET A 1 -27.03 21.13 -31.05
C MET A 1 -25.77 21.83 -30.53
N SER A 2 -24.66 21.12 -30.28
CA SER A 2 -23.40 21.72 -29.80
C SER A 2 -22.28 21.45 -30.81
N LEU A 3 -21.64 22.51 -31.32
CA LEU A 3 -20.58 22.46 -32.33
C LEU A 3 -19.21 22.78 -31.70
N LYS A 4 -18.12 22.21 -32.23
CA LYS A 4 -16.74 22.46 -31.79
C LYS A 4 -15.85 22.79 -33.00
N ILE A 5 -14.99 23.78 -32.86
CA ILE A 5 -14.00 24.16 -33.87
C ILE A 5 -12.78 23.24 -33.74
N MET A 6 -12.42 22.50 -34.78
CA MET A 6 -11.23 21.62 -34.79
C MET A 6 -9.98 22.29 -35.36
N LYS A 7 -10.13 23.19 -36.33
CA LYS A 7 -9.05 23.92 -36.98
C LYS A 7 -9.48 25.39 -37.16
N LYS A 8 -8.59 26.32 -36.82
CA LYS A 8 -8.81 27.77 -37.06
C LYS A 8 -8.66 28.05 -38.57
N GLY A 9 -9.59 28.82 -39.14
CA GLY A 9 -9.48 29.34 -40.50
C GLY A 9 -8.76 30.69 -40.52
N ASP A 10 -8.73 31.36 -41.68
CA ASP A 10 -7.96 32.59 -41.85
C ASP A 10 -8.57 33.79 -41.11
N ALA A 11 -9.90 33.87 -41.04
CA ALA A 11 -10.62 34.93 -40.34
C ALA A 11 -10.85 34.60 -38.86
N GLU A 12 -10.80 35.62 -38.00
CA GLU A 12 -11.10 35.47 -36.58
C GLU A 12 -12.60 35.55 -36.31
N ILE A 13 -13.06 34.70 -35.39
CA ILE A 13 -14.45 34.66 -34.94
C ILE A 13 -14.52 35.35 -33.57
N ALA A 14 -15.24 36.47 -33.52
CA ALA A 14 -15.45 37.25 -32.32
C ALA A 14 -16.01 36.38 -31.17
N GLY A 15 -15.37 36.45 -30.01
CA GLY A 15 -15.80 35.70 -28.82
C GLY A 15 -15.47 34.20 -28.80
N CYS A 16 -14.94 33.62 -29.88
CA CYS A 16 -14.52 32.22 -29.94
C CYS A 16 -13.00 32.06 -30.11
N THR A 17 -12.40 32.67 -31.13
CA THR A 17 -10.97 32.53 -31.42
C THR A 17 -10.15 33.77 -31.08
N ASP A 18 -10.83 34.88 -30.78
CA ASP A 18 -10.25 36.19 -30.45
C ASP A 18 -9.74 36.26 -28.98
N LYS A 19 -10.31 35.44 -28.08
CA LYS A 19 -9.97 35.49 -26.65
C LYS A 19 -9.19 34.25 -26.20
N GLU A 20 -8.05 34.46 -25.58
CA GLU A 20 -7.32 33.41 -24.87
C GLU A 20 -7.82 33.27 -23.43
N VAL A 21 -8.37 32.10 -23.09
CA VAL A 21 -8.83 31.79 -21.73
C VAL A 21 -7.83 30.84 -21.07
N PRO A 22 -7.07 31.27 -20.04
CA PRO A 22 -6.09 30.43 -19.40
C PRO A 22 -6.73 29.30 -18.57
N SER A 23 -6.05 28.16 -18.49
CA SER A 23 -6.47 27.06 -17.63
C SER A 23 -6.43 27.48 -16.16
N ARG A 24 -7.60 27.49 -15.51
CA ARG A 24 -7.73 27.86 -14.10
C ARG A 24 -6.98 26.93 -13.14
N LEU A 25 -6.82 25.64 -13.47
CA LEU A 25 -6.22 24.64 -12.59
C LEU A 25 -4.95 24.04 -13.20
N PHE A 26 -3.92 23.95 -12.38
CA PHE A 26 -2.67 23.31 -12.75
C PHE A 26 -2.70 21.79 -12.52
N LYS A 27 -1.79 21.05 -13.17
CA LYS A 27 -1.67 19.60 -13.02
C LYS A 27 -1.26 19.25 -11.58
N LYS A 28 -1.86 18.20 -11.01
CA LYS A 28 -1.66 17.77 -9.60
C LYS A 28 -0.70 16.60 -9.42
N ARG A 29 -0.56 15.74 -10.42
CA ARG A 29 0.23 14.50 -10.32
C ARG A 29 1.70 14.79 -10.62
N LYS A 30 2.63 14.20 -9.85
CA LYS A 30 4.08 14.35 -10.04
C LYS A 30 4.53 14.21 -11.50
N SER A 31 4.11 13.14 -12.18
CA SER A 31 4.48 12.86 -13.58
C SER A 31 4.05 13.95 -14.55
N ASN A 32 2.83 14.46 -14.39
CA ASN A 32 2.27 15.45 -15.29
C ASN A 32 2.86 16.84 -15.05
N ILE A 33 3.31 17.13 -13.82
CA ILE A 33 4.03 18.38 -13.55
C ILE A 33 5.43 18.30 -14.16
N ALA A 34 6.12 17.15 -14.01
CA ALA A 34 7.42 16.94 -14.62
C ALA A 34 7.37 17.06 -16.15
N SER A 35 6.34 16.49 -16.80
CA SER A 35 6.20 16.58 -18.26
C SER A 35 5.95 18.00 -18.77
N VAL A 36 5.25 18.85 -18.00
CA VAL A 36 4.97 20.24 -18.40
C VAL A 36 6.26 21.08 -18.43
N PHE A 37 7.16 20.84 -17.48
CA PHE A 37 8.39 21.62 -17.33
C PHE A 37 9.64 20.90 -17.84
N GLY A 38 9.51 19.72 -18.47
CA GLY A 38 10.65 18.93 -18.96
C GLY A 38 11.61 18.47 -17.86
N LEU A 39 11.14 18.28 -16.62
CA LEU A 39 11.98 17.93 -15.46
C LEU A 39 12.32 16.44 -15.45
N ASP A 40 13.48 16.07 -14.88
CA ASP A 40 13.76 14.68 -14.52
C ASP A 40 13.01 14.36 -13.22
N PRO A 41 11.95 13.51 -13.26
CA PRO A 41 11.15 13.22 -12.07
C PRO A 41 11.93 12.49 -10.97
N LYS A 42 13.12 11.95 -11.23
CA LYS A 42 13.94 11.28 -10.21
C LYS A 42 14.88 12.25 -9.49
N LYS A 43 15.48 13.19 -10.24
CA LYS A 43 16.47 14.13 -9.72
C LYS A 43 15.83 15.40 -9.18
N ASP A 44 14.80 15.90 -9.86
CA ASP A 44 14.24 17.21 -9.58
C ASP A 44 13.10 17.16 -8.55
N ASN A 45 13.08 18.17 -7.69
CA ASN A 45 12.00 18.35 -6.74
C ASN A 45 10.79 19.06 -7.37
N VAL A 46 9.87 18.26 -7.87
CA VAL A 46 8.60 18.68 -8.51
C VAL A 46 7.75 19.62 -7.64
N CYS A 47 7.86 19.58 -6.32
CA CYS A 47 7.05 20.44 -5.43
C CYS A 47 7.36 21.94 -5.58
N LYS A 48 8.57 22.30 -6.05
CA LYS A 48 8.97 23.69 -6.27
C LYS A 48 8.29 24.30 -7.50
N TYR A 49 7.96 23.47 -8.49
CA TYR A 49 7.43 23.89 -9.80
C TYR A 49 5.90 23.89 -9.85
N VAL A 50 5.22 23.77 -8.70
CA VAL A 50 3.76 23.78 -8.66
C VAL A 50 3.27 25.22 -8.81
N ALA A 51 2.50 25.48 -9.87
CA ALA A 51 1.87 26.79 -10.06
C ALA A 51 0.93 27.11 -8.88
N ARG A 52 1.10 28.31 -8.32
CA ARG A 52 0.29 28.85 -7.23
C ARG A 52 -0.72 29.83 -7.80
N ARG A 53 -1.98 29.67 -7.40
CA ARG A 53 -3.04 30.62 -7.75
C ARG A 53 -3.17 31.67 -6.65
N GLU A 54 -3.16 32.92 -7.06
CA GLU A 54 -3.49 34.04 -6.19
C GLU A 54 -4.99 34.05 -5.86
N VAL A 55 -5.31 34.27 -4.59
CA VAL A 55 -6.67 34.36 -4.05
C VAL A 55 -6.70 35.58 -3.15
N LYS A 56 -7.26 36.67 -3.67
CA LYS A 56 -7.55 37.88 -2.88
C LYS A 56 -8.82 37.65 -2.06
N ARG A 57 -8.74 37.85 -0.75
CA ARG A 57 -9.88 37.83 0.18
C ARG A 57 -9.81 39.10 1.03
N GLY A 58 -10.67 40.07 0.73
CA GLY A 58 -10.52 41.43 1.25
C GLY A 58 -9.15 42.00 0.88
N ASP A 59 -8.48 42.61 1.85
CA ASP A 59 -7.19 43.29 1.66
C ASP A 59 -5.99 42.33 1.66
N LYS A 60 -6.20 41.03 1.91
CA LYS A 60 -5.11 40.04 2.00
C LYS A 60 -5.04 39.17 0.76
N THR A 61 -3.84 39.08 0.19
CA THR A 61 -3.50 38.18 -0.91
C THR A 61 -2.98 36.84 -0.37
N HIS A 62 -3.66 35.74 -0.71
CA HIS A 62 -3.22 34.39 -0.39
C HIS A 62 -2.84 33.60 -1.64
N TYR A 63 -1.83 32.74 -1.53
CA TYR A 63 -1.45 31.83 -2.61
C TYR A 63 -1.85 30.40 -2.29
N LYS A 64 -2.62 29.77 -3.19
CA LYS A 64 -3.07 28.38 -3.05
C LYS A 64 -2.46 27.50 -4.13
N ALA A 65 -1.94 26.34 -3.73
CA ALA A 65 -1.43 25.30 -4.63
C ALA A 65 -2.12 23.95 -4.37
N PRO A 66 -2.24 23.09 -5.39
CA PRO A 66 -2.70 21.72 -5.21
C PRO A 66 -1.66 20.89 -4.44
N LYS A 67 -2.12 20.00 -3.56
CA LYS A 67 -1.26 18.97 -2.96
C LYS A 67 -0.78 18.01 -4.04
N VAL A 68 0.53 17.95 -4.26
CA VAL A 68 1.13 17.08 -5.27
C VAL A 68 0.85 15.61 -4.95
N GLN A 69 0.26 14.90 -5.92
CA GLN A 69 -0.09 13.49 -5.79
C GLN A 69 0.96 12.59 -6.44
N ARG A 70 1.05 11.35 -5.95
CA ARG A 70 1.98 10.30 -6.42
C ARG A 70 3.46 10.63 -6.20
N LEU A 71 3.77 11.62 -5.36
CA LEU A 71 5.10 11.86 -4.84
C LEU A 71 5.61 10.64 -4.05
N ILE A 72 6.91 10.38 -4.12
CA ILE A 72 7.57 9.41 -3.26
C ILE A 72 7.94 10.16 -1.99
N THR A 73 7.34 9.77 -0.87
CA THR A 73 7.57 10.38 0.45
C THR A 73 8.05 9.34 1.45
N GLU A 74 8.69 9.78 2.53
CA GLU A 74 9.13 8.91 3.63
C GLU A 74 8.00 8.05 4.18
N LYS A 75 6.81 8.63 4.36
CA LYS A 75 5.60 7.89 4.79
C LYS A 75 5.25 6.75 3.84
N ARG A 76 5.38 6.95 2.52
CA ARG A 76 5.16 5.89 1.51
C ARG A 76 6.22 4.81 1.60
N LEU A 77 7.50 5.19 1.75
CA LEU A 77 8.61 4.26 1.92
C LEU A 77 8.45 3.43 3.20
N ARG A 78 8.13 4.07 4.33
CA ARG A 78 7.84 3.43 5.61
C ARG A 78 6.68 2.44 5.50
N ARG A 79 5.56 2.82 4.88
CA ARG A 79 4.43 1.90 4.67
C ARG A 79 4.84 0.67 3.86
N LYS A 80 5.62 0.82 2.80
CA LYS A 80 6.16 -0.32 2.04
C LYS A 80 7.08 -1.22 2.88
N LYS A 81 7.99 -0.63 3.67
CA LYS A 81 8.86 -1.38 4.59
C LYS A 81 8.05 -2.14 5.62
N LEU A 82 7.03 -1.51 6.21
CA LEU A 82 6.14 -2.13 7.19
C LEU A 82 5.38 -3.32 6.61
N VAL A 83 4.81 -3.19 5.40
CA VAL A 83 4.11 -4.31 4.75
C VAL A 83 5.05 -5.50 4.54
N LYS A 84 6.30 -5.27 4.14
CA LYS A 84 7.30 -6.34 4.01
C LYS A 84 7.60 -6.99 5.37
N ARG A 85 7.81 -6.19 6.41
CA ARG A 85 8.05 -6.66 7.78
C ARG A 85 6.90 -7.52 8.29
N VAL A 86 5.66 -7.02 8.22
CA VAL A 86 4.47 -7.75 8.67
C VAL A 86 4.32 -9.11 7.98
N LYS A 87 4.64 -9.20 6.68
CA LYS A 87 4.64 -10.49 5.96
C LYS A 87 5.68 -11.45 6.52
N LEU A 88 6.90 -10.97 6.76
CA LEU A 88 7.97 -11.78 7.36
C LEU A 88 7.62 -12.23 8.78
N ASP A 89 7.07 -11.33 9.59
CA ASP A 89 6.68 -11.64 10.97
C ASP A 89 5.58 -12.69 11.00
N ARG A 90 4.54 -12.56 10.16
CA ARG A 90 3.49 -13.59 10.02
C ARG A 90 4.05 -14.95 9.65
N TYR A 91 4.99 -15.00 8.70
CA TYR A 91 5.64 -16.25 8.31
C TYR A 91 6.43 -16.87 9.47
N LYS A 92 7.23 -16.06 10.19
CA LYS A 92 7.98 -16.52 11.36
C LYS A 92 7.06 -17.07 12.46
N THR A 93 6.02 -16.33 12.82
CA THR A 93 5.05 -16.77 13.83
C THR A 93 4.36 -18.06 13.43
N SER A 94 3.96 -18.21 12.16
CA SER A 94 3.35 -19.46 11.68
C SER A 94 4.32 -20.64 11.73
N LYS A 95 5.58 -20.44 11.33
CA LYS A 95 6.63 -21.46 11.41
C LYS A 95 6.91 -21.89 12.85
N GLU A 96 7.03 -20.93 13.77
CA GLU A 96 7.24 -21.19 15.19
C GLU A 96 6.04 -21.90 15.83
N ALA A 97 4.81 -21.50 15.49
CA ALA A 97 3.60 -22.14 15.98
C ALA A 97 3.50 -23.60 15.51
N ALA A 98 3.78 -23.87 14.23
CA ALA A 98 3.82 -25.22 13.69
C ALA A 98 4.89 -26.08 14.41
N ALA A 99 6.10 -25.55 14.59
CA ALA A 99 7.17 -26.26 15.30
C ALA A 99 6.82 -26.55 16.78
N LYS A 100 6.11 -25.65 17.46
CA LYS A 100 5.62 -25.87 18.83
C LYS A 100 4.53 -26.93 18.87
N TYR A 101 3.60 -26.90 17.93
CA TYR A 101 2.51 -27.87 17.83
C TYR A 101 3.03 -29.29 17.55
N GLU A 102 3.99 -29.43 16.65
CA GLU A 102 4.65 -30.72 16.36
C GLU A 102 5.31 -31.33 17.61
N LYS A 103 6.00 -30.51 18.40
CA LYS A 103 6.60 -30.95 19.68
C LYS A 103 5.54 -31.43 20.67
N LEU A 104 4.43 -30.69 20.79
CA LEU A 104 3.31 -31.05 21.66
C LEU A 104 2.68 -32.38 21.25
N ILE A 105 2.43 -32.58 19.95
CA ILE A 105 1.91 -33.85 19.42
C ILE A 105 2.86 -35.00 19.74
N SER A 106 4.17 -34.81 19.52
CA SER A 106 5.15 -35.86 19.78
C SER A 106 5.16 -36.29 21.25
N GLN A 107 5.07 -35.34 22.19
CA GLN A 107 4.93 -35.62 23.62
C GLN A 107 3.63 -36.37 23.92
N TYR A 108 2.49 -35.86 23.46
CA TYR A 108 1.18 -36.46 23.69
C TYR A 108 1.08 -37.90 23.16
N VAL A 109 1.60 -38.16 21.96
CA VAL A 109 1.61 -39.51 21.37
C VAL A 109 2.48 -40.47 22.18
N LYS A 110 3.65 -40.00 22.67
CA LYS A 110 4.53 -40.82 23.53
C LYS A 110 3.85 -41.18 24.84
N GLU A 111 3.25 -40.21 25.52
CA GLU A 111 2.52 -40.41 26.78
C GLU A 111 1.35 -41.38 26.58
N LYS A 112 0.55 -41.19 25.54
CA LYS A 112 -0.59 -42.08 25.22
C LYS A 112 -0.14 -43.51 24.89
N LYS A 113 0.98 -43.67 24.18
CA LYS A 113 1.57 -44.99 23.91
C LYS A 113 2.09 -45.65 25.19
N ALA A 114 2.74 -44.89 26.06
CA ALA A 114 3.21 -45.38 27.36
C ALA A 114 2.04 -45.85 28.24
N ALA A 115 0.98 -45.05 28.37
CA ALA A 115 -0.22 -45.40 29.11
C ALA A 115 -0.90 -46.68 28.58
N ARG A 116 -1.05 -46.82 27.25
CA ARG A 116 -1.57 -48.06 26.65
C ARG A 116 -0.69 -49.27 26.95
N SER A 117 0.63 -49.10 26.90
CA SER A 117 1.56 -50.20 27.20
C SER A 117 1.55 -50.61 28.66
N ALA A 118 1.34 -49.66 29.60
CA ALA A 118 1.18 -49.94 31.02
C ALA A 118 -0.12 -50.71 31.28
N ALA A 119 -1.26 -50.23 30.76
CA ALA A 119 -2.54 -50.92 30.89
C ALA A 119 -2.50 -52.35 30.32
N ALA A 120 -1.85 -52.55 29.16
CA ALA A 120 -1.70 -53.88 28.57
C ALA A 120 -0.78 -54.81 29.39
N LYS A 121 0.20 -54.27 30.14
CA LYS A 121 1.02 -55.07 31.06
C LYS A 121 0.21 -55.48 32.29
N GLU A 122 -0.51 -54.54 32.90
CA GLU A 122 -1.40 -54.81 34.04
C GLU A 122 -2.45 -55.87 33.69
N GLU A 123 -3.08 -55.79 32.51
CA GLU A 123 -4.05 -56.79 32.06
C GLU A 123 -3.43 -58.18 31.88
N LYS A 124 -2.18 -58.25 31.37
CA LYS A 124 -1.46 -59.51 31.23
C LYS A 124 -1.08 -60.11 32.58
N GLU A 125 -0.63 -59.29 33.53
CA GLU A 125 -0.30 -59.72 34.89
C GLU A 125 -1.54 -60.21 35.63
N ALA A 126 -2.67 -59.50 35.51
CA ALA A 126 -3.96 -59.94 36.07
C ALA A 126 -4.44 -61.27 35.47
N LYS A 127 -4.31 -61.47 34.15
CA LYS A 127 -4.63 -62.75 33.50
C LYS A 127 -3.68 -63.88 33.90
N ALA A 128 -2.40 -63.59 34.14
CA ALA A 128 -1.44 -64.59 34.61
C ALA A 128 -1.71 -65.00 36.07
N ALA A 129 -2.12 -64.05 36.93
CA ALA A 129 -2.51 -64.32 38.31
C ALA A 129 -3.82 -65.13 38.40
N ALA A 130 -4.79 -64.88 37.50
CA ALA A 130 -6.04 -65.63 37.46
C ALA A 130 -5.93 -67.05 36.87
N LYS A 131 -4.76 -67.41 36.30
CA LYS A 131 -4.51 -68.73 35.68
C LYS A 131 -3.65 -69.66 36.56
N LYS A 132 -3.21 -69.17 37.72
CA LYS A 132 -2.59 -69.95 38.81
C LYS A 132 -3.68 -70.35 39.79
#